data_AF-A0A7S3MBV4-F1
#
_entry.id   AF-A0A7S3MBV4-F1
#
_cell.length_a   1.000
_cell.length_b   1.000
_cell.length_c   1.000
_cell.angle_alpha   90.00
_cell.angle_beta   90.00
_cell.angle_gamma   90.00
#
_symmetry.space_group_name_H-M   'P 1'
#
loop_
_entity.id
_entity.type
_entity.pdbx_description
1 polymer ?
#
loop_
_entity_poly.entity_id
_entity_poly.type
_entity_poly.pdbx_seq_one_letter_code
_entity_poly.pdbx_strand_id
1 'polypeptide(L)'
;WEYDISQFTVRPTEDCYTAATTNRALEYARVPQTIEDIKSVLKEGFPFVLGFTVLSSFFTETVSSTGYMPMPEPEDQILGGHAVMAIGYDDEKQVVIVRNSWGEGWGDAGYFYMPYDYICHPYLVSDIWAIKSVDGKDFPTATKKI
;
A
#
# COMPACT_ATOMS: atom_id res chain seq x y z
N TRP A 1 -9.67 -15.34 5.09
CA TRP A 1 -8.75 -16.44 4.76
C TRP A 1 -7.61 -16.34 5.75
N GLU A 2 -7.36 -17.39 6.53
CA GLU A 2 -6.23 -17.41 7.47
C GLU A 2 -4.97 -17.83 6.72
N TYR A 3 -3.86 -17.12 6.97
CA TYR A 3 -2.57 -17.45 6.37
C TYR A 3 -2.01 -18.72 7.02
N ASP A 4 -1.74 -19.75 6.21
CA ASP A 4 -1.07 -20.97 6.64
C ASP A 4 0.33 -21.03 6.02
N ILE A 5 1.35 -20.79 6.85
CA ILE A 5 2.76 -20.82 6.44
C ILE A 5 3.18 -22.20 5.93
N SER A 6 2.52 -23.29 6.29
CA SER A 6 2.86 -24.62 5.76
C SER A 6 2.51 -24.79 4.28
N GLN A 7 1.58 -23.97 3.77
CA GLN A 7 1.04 -24.09 2.42
C GLN A 7 1.71 -23.15 1.40
N PHE A 8 2.65 -22.28 1.81
CA PHE A 8 3.18 -21.23 0.91
C PHE A 8 3.90 -21.76 -0.34
N THR A 9 4.45 -22.98 -0.27
CA THR A 9 5.09 -23.68 -1.41
C THR A 9 4.18 -24.66 -2.12
N VAL A 10 2.95 -24.84 -1.64
CA VAL A 10 1.98 -25.73 -2.27
C VAL A 10 1.50 -25.06 -3.55
N ARG A 11 1.75 -25.74 -4.67
CA ARG A 11 1.29 -25.26 -5.98
C ARG A 11 -0.24 -25.12 -5.96
N PRO A 12 -0.80 -23.99 -6.45
CA PRO A 12 -2.25 -23.85 -6.60
C PRO A 12 -2.86 -24.96 -7.46
N THR A 13 -4.12 -25.32 -7.20
CA THR A 13 -4.83 -26.33 -7.99
C THR A 13 -5.16 -25.79 -9.40
N GLU A 14 -5.49 -26.68 -10.34
CA GLU A 14 -5.93 -26.27 -11.70
C GLU A 14 -7.19 -25.38 -11.67
N ASP A 15 -8.06 -25.58 -10.67
CA ASP A 15 -9.22 -24.71 -10.45
C ASP A 15 -8.79 -23.28 -10.10
N CYS A 16 -7.73 -23.10 -9.29
CA CYS A 16 -7.17 -21.78 -9.00
C CYS A 16 -6.62 -21.12 -10.26
N TYR A 17 -5.89 -21.86 -11.11
CA TYR A 17 -5.37 -21.33 -12.37
C TYR A 17 -6.50 -20.95 -13.33
N THR A 18 -7.55 -21.77 -13.42
CA THR A 18 -8.74 -21.48 -14.23
C THR A 18 -9.44 -20.21 -13.73
N ALA A 19 -9.66 -20.07 -12.43
CA ALA A 19 -10.27 -18.89 -11.83
C ALA A 19 -9.41 -17.62 -12.00
N ALA A 20 -8.08 -17.74 -12.04
CA ALA A 20 -7.18 -16.61 -12.23
C ALA A 20 -7.28 -15.98 -13.64
N THR A 21 -7.74 -16.73 -14.64
CA THR A 21 -7.81 -16.25 -16.04
C THR A 21 -8.71 -15.01 -16.21
N THR A 22 -9.75 -14.87 -15.37
CA THR A 22 -10.68 -13.73 -15.37
C THR A 22 -10.27 -12.62 -14.41
N ASN A 23 -9.03 -12.63 -13.90
CA ASN A 23 -8.52 -11.65 -12.94
C ASN A 23 -7.16 -11.07 -13.36
N ARG A 24 -6.84 -11.13 -14.66
CA ARG A 24 -5.55 -10.65 -15.19
C ARG A 24 -5.50 -9.13 -15.22
N ALA A 25 -4.45 -8.53 -14.66
CA ALA A 25 -4.17 -7.12 -14.90
C ALA A 25 -3.83 -6.92 -16.39
N LEU A 26 -4.60 -6.08 -17.07
CA LEU A 26 -4.43 -5.79 -18.49
C LEU A 26 -3.53 -4.57 -18.68
N GLU A 27 -3.72 -3.54 -17.84
CA GLU A 27 -2.92 -2.33 -17.86
C GLU A 27 -2.46 -1.97 -16.45
N TYR A 28 -1.20 -1.53 -16.37
CA TYR A 28 -0.60 -0.99 -15.17
C TYR A 28 0.34 0.14 -15.54
N ALA A 29 0.54 1.09 -14.63
CA ALA A 29 1.42 2.22 -14.84
C ALA A 29 2.21 2.54 -13.58
N ARG A 30 3.45 2.98 -13.75
CA ARG A 30 4.24 3.55 -12.67
C ARG A 30 3.67 4.93 -12.34
N VAL A 31 3.44 5.19 -11.07
CA VAL A 31 3.06 6.52 -10.58
C VAL A 31 4.34 7.31 -10.32
N PRO A 32 4.50 8.52 -10.88
CA PRO A 32 5.62 9.38 -10.52
C PRO A 32 5.59 9.69 -9.02
N GLN A 33 6.76 9.73 -8.40
CA GLN A 33 6.90 9.93 -6.95
C GLN A 33 6.85 11.42 -6.57
N THR A 34 5.82 12.12 -7.05
CA THR A 34 5.50 13.49 -6.66
C THR A 34 4.20 13.51 -5.89
N ILE A 35 4.02 14.47 -5.00
CA ILE A 35 2.80 14.52 -4.20
C ILE A 35 1.58 14.84 -5.07
N GLU A 36 1.77 15.63 -6.13
CA GLU A 36 0.74 15.98 -7.10
C GLU A 36 0.26 14.74 -7.87
N ASP A 37 1.18 13.93 -8.39
CA ASP A 37 0.85 12.72 -9.14
C ASP A 37 0.19 11.65 -8.24
N ILE A 38 0.72 11.45 -7.03
CA ILE A 38 0.14 10.55 -6.01
C ILE A 38 -1.31 10.94 -5.72
N LYS A 39 -1.57 12.22 -5.46
CA LYS A 39 -2.92 12.73 -5.19
C LYS A 39 -3.82 12.61 -6.41
N SER A 40 -3.31 12.87 -7.62
CA SER A 40 -4.10 12.75 -8.86
C SER A 40 -4.59 11.33 -9.06
N VAL A 41 -3.70 10.34 -8.93
CA VAL A 41 -4.03 8.91 -9.09
C VAL A 41 -5.08 8.46 -8.05
N LEU A 42 -4.91 8.85 -6.79
CA LEU A 42 -5.88 8.54 -5.74
C LEU A 42 -7.23 9.24 -5.96
N LYS A 43 -7.22 10.49 -6.44
CA LYS A 43 -8.43 11.27 -6.74
C LYS A 43 -9.19 10.69 -7.94
N GLU A 44 -8.50 10.16 -8.93
CA GLU A 44 -9.08 9.42 -10.05
C GLU A 44 -9.68 8.05 -9.64
N GLY A 45 -9.45 7.64 -8.38
CA GLY A 45 -10.03 6.43 -7.82
C GLY A 45 -9.17 5.19 -8.02
N PHE A 46 -7.89 5.35 -8.33
CA PHE A 46 -6.94 4.25 -8.47
C PHE A 46 -6.09 4.10 -7.19
N PRO A 47 -6.36 3.11 -6.33
CA PRO A 47 -5.37 2.66 -5.35
C PRO A 47 -4.10 2.19 -6.07
N PHE A 48 -2.96 2.35 -5.41
CA PHE A 48 -1.69 1.88 -5.94
C PHE A 48 -0.90 1.16 -4.86
N VAL A 49 -0.02 0.27 -5.28
CA VAL A 49 0.94 -0.39 -4.39
C VAL A 49 2.26 0.35 -4.42
N LEU A 50 3.00 0.29 -3.31
CA LEU A 50 4.35 0.82 -3.19
C LEU A 50 5.21 -0.07 -2.29
N GLY A 51 6.51 -0.08 -2.54
CA GLY A 51 7.50 -0.63 -1.62
C GLY A 51 8.09 0.49 -0.77
N PHE A 52 8.31 0.25 0.52
CA PHE A 52 9.01 1.19 1.39
C PHE A 52 10.02 0.49 2.28
N THR A 53 11.09 1.22 2.61
CA THR A 53 12.06 0.83 3.61
C THR A 53 11.42 0.93 4.98
N VAL A 54 11.42 -0.18 5.72
CA VAL A 54 10.91 -0.22 7.09
C VAL A 54 12.04 0.11 8.04
N LEU A 55 11.86 1.19 8.79
CA LEU A 55 12.79 1.64 9.82
C LEU A 55 12.34 1.21 11.22
N SER A 56 13.25 1.23 12.18
CA SER A 56 12.95 0.91 13.59
C SER A 56 11.81 1.75 14.16
N SER A 57 11.72 3.02 13.82
CA SER A 57 10.65 3.94 14.24
C SER A 57 9.25 3.50 13.80
N PHE A 58 9.12 2.72 12.72
CA PHE A 58 7.85 2.14 12.26
C PHE A 58 7.36 0.97 13.12
N PHE A 59 8.27 0.28 13.83
CA PHE A 59 7.96 -0.93 14.61
C PHE A 59 7.70 -0.64 16.10
N THR A 60 7.31 0.58 16.44
CA THR A 60 7.01 0.99 17.82
C THR A 60 5.55 0.67 18.21
N GLU A 61 5.30 0.55 19.52
CA GLU A 61 3.95 0.34 20.06
C GLU A 61 3.00 1.50 19.70
N THR A 62 3.51 2.72 19.65
CA THR A 62 2.76 3.90 19.21
C THR A 62 2.27 3.75 17.77
N VAL A 63 3.13 3.30 16.85
CA VAL A 63 2.71 3.07 15.45
C VAL A 63 1.72 1.92 15.38
N SER A 64 1.96 0.82 16.09
CA SER A 64 1.05 -0.33 16.07
C SER A 64 -0.30 -0.09 16.73
N SER A 65 -0.44 0.95 17.55
CA SER A 65 -1.71 1.32 18.21
C SER A 65 -2.45 2.47 17.54
N THR A 66 -1.74 3.32 16.80
CA THR A 66 -2.31 4.54 16.20
C THR A 66 -2.24 4.60 14.68
N GLY A 67 -1.35 3.83 14.07
CA GLY A 67 -1.05 3.90 12.64
C GLY A 67 -0.27 5.15 12.22
N TYR A 68 0.09 6.09 13.10
CA TYR A 68 0.85 7.27 12.67
C TYR A 68 2.32 6.93 12.48
N MET A 69 2.77 6.93 11.22
CA MET A 69 4.15 6.65 10.88
C MET A 69 5.00 7.93 11.06
N PRO A 70 6.05 7.90 11.90
CA PRO A 70 6.96 9.02 12.05
C PRO A 70 7.89 9.16 10.83
N MET A 71 8.49 10.35 10.68
CA MET A 71 9.65 10.50 9.80
C MET A 71 10.87 9.80 10.39
N PRO A 72 11.85 9.39 9.55
CA PRO A 72 13.09 8.79 10.03
C PRO A 72 13.84 9.69 11.00
N GLU A 73 14.38 9.09 12.06
CA GLU A 73 15.33 9.75 12.99
C GLU A 73 16.78 9.33 12.66
N PRO A 74 17.81 10.11 13.02
CA PRO A 74 19.21 9.78 12.73
C PRO A 74 19.66 8.41 13.26
N GLU A 75 19.08 7.94 14.36
CA GLU A 75 19.38 6.66 14.99
C GLU A 75 18.58 5.48 14.40
N ASP A 76 17.70 5.74 13.43
CA ASP A 76 16.87 4.68 12.86
C ASP A 76 17.70 3.62 12.13
N GLN A 77 17.34 2.36 12.39
CA GLN A 77 17.91 1.20 11.74
C GLN A 77 16.98 0.71 10.63
N ILE A 78 17.55 0.34 9.50
CA ILE A 78 16.82 -0.36 8.44
C ILE A 78 16.53 -1.79 8.91
N LEU A 79 15.24 -2.11 9.07
CA LEU A 79 14.78 -3.44 9.48
C LEU A 79 14.38 -4.32 8.29
N GLY A 80 14.06 -3.71 7.14
CA GLY A 80 13.74 -4.45 5.92
C GLY A 80 12.99 -3.60 4.89
N GLY A 81 12.29 -4.30 4.00
CA GLY A 81 11.38 -3.69 3.04
C GLY A 81 9.98 -4.29 3.19
N HIS A 82 8.96 -3.48 2.94
CA HIS A 82 7.56 -3.91 2.98
C HIS A 82 6.78 -3.31 1.82
N ALA A 83 5.74 -4.01 1.37
CA ALA A 83 4.88 -3.58 0.27
C ALA A 83 3.43 -3.43 0.76
N VAL A 84 2.82 -2.29 0.43
CA VAL A 84 1.54 -1.85 0.98
C VAL A 84 0.71 -1.14 -0.08
N MET A 85 -0.56 -0.86 0.22
CA MET A 85 -1.49 -0.23 -0.72
C MET A 85 -1.94 1.15 -0.22
N ALA A 86 -1.66 2.19 -0.99
CA ALA A 86 -2.22 3.53 -0.77
C ALA A 86 -3.67 3.58 -1.26
N ILE A 87 -4.57 4.10 -0.43
CA ILE A 87 -6.01 4.13 -0.69
C ILE A 87 -6.65 5.52 -0.58
N GLY A 88 -5.89 6.52 -0.12
CA GLY A 88 -6.38 7.88 0.05
C GLY A 88 -5.31 8.81 0.59
N TYR A 89 -5.68 10.05 0.86
CA TYR A 89 -4.79 11.06 1.45
C TYR A 89 -5.58 12.05 2.29
N ASP A 90 -4.91 12.72 3.22
CA ASP A 90 -5.44 13.79 4.06
C ASP A 90 -4.49 14.99 3.97
N ASP A 91 -4.96 16.09 3.38
CA ASP A 91 -4.19 17.32 3.19
C ASP A 91 -3.98 18.10 4.50
N GLU A 92 -4.93 18.02 5.45
CA GLU A 92 -4.81 18.70 6.73
C GLU A 92 -3.71 18.07 7.58
N LYS A 93 -3.59 16.74 7.51
CA LYS A 93 -2.57 15.96 8.21
C LYS A 93 -1.29 15.75 7.40
N GLN A 94 -1.29 16.09 6.11
CA GLN A 94 -0.21 15.83 5.14
C GLN A 94 0.26 14.36 5.10
N VAL A 95 -0.70 13.44 5.01
CA VAL A 95 -0.44 11.99 4.97
C VAL A 95 -1.15 11.29 3.82
N VAL A 96 -0.54 10.21 3.33
CA VAL A 96 -1.21 9.18 2.52
C VAL A 96 -1.77 8.13 3.47
N ILE A 97 -3.02 7.74 3.24
CA ILE A 97 -3.70 6.67 3.99
C ILE A 97 -3.35 5.34 3.32
N VAL A 98 -2.72 4.46 4.09
CA VAL A 98 -2.15 3.21 3.59
C VAL A 98 -2.78 2.03 4.30
N ARG A 99 -3.28 1.07 3.51
CA ARG A 99 -3.78 -0.21 4.00
C ARG A 99 -2.60 -1.16 4.19
N ASN A 100 -2.43 -1.64 5.42
CA ASN A 100 -1.46 -2.68 5.76
C ASN A 100 -2.08 -4.09 5.59
N SER A 101 -1.26 -5.11 5.77
CA SER A 101 -1.62 -6.53 5.66
C SER A 101 -1.36 -7.32 6.94
N TRP A 102 -1.40 -6.66 8.11
CA TRP A 102 -1.12 -7.26 9.44
C TRP A 102 -2.36 -7.42 10.32
N GLY A 103 -3.55 -7.42 9.70
CA GLY A 103 -4.83 -7.59 10.38
C GLY A 103 -5.39 -6.28 10.95
N GLU A 104 -6.67 -6.31 11.31
CA GLU A 104 -7.42 -5.13 11.78
C GLU A 104 -7.00 -4.69 13.20
N GLY A 105 -6.34 -5.57 13.97
CA GLY A 105 -5.84 -5.24 15.32
C GLY A 105 -4.53 -4.45 15.35
N TRP A 106 -3.96 -4.12 14.19
CA TRP A 106 -2.73 -3.35 14.08
C TRP A 106 -2.99 -1.97 13.47
N GLY A 107 -2.31 -0.95 13.96
CA GLY A 107 -2.47 0.43 13.51
C GLY A 107 -3.87 0.95 13.80
N ASP A 108 -4.39 1.79 12.91
CA ASP A 108 -5.78 2.23 12.96
C ASP A 108 -6.64 1.27 12.12
N ALA A 109 -7.22 0.24 12.75
CA ALA A 109 -8.05 -0.78 12.08
C ALA A 109 -7.38 -1.46 10.86
N GLY A 110 -6.06 -1.68 10.90
CA GLY A 110 -5.28 -2.25 9.80
C GLY A 110 -4.68 -1.20 8.83
N TYR A 111 -4.86 0.09 9.11
CA TYR A 111 -4.32 1.20 8.33
C TYR A 111 -3.20 1.93 9.07
N PHE A 112 -2.38 2.64 8.29
CA PHE A 112 -1.42 3.59 8.81
C PHE A 112 -1.35 4.83 7.91
N TYR A 113 -0.74 5.88 8.43
CA TYR A 113 -0.69 7.21 7.86
C TYR A 113 0.76 7.54 7.54
N MET A 114 1.12 7.46 6.26
CA MET A 114 2.48 7.71 5.78
C MET A 114 2.63 9.20 5.43
N PRO A 115 3.60 9.93 6.02
CA PRO A 115 3.83 11.34 5.68
C PRO A 115 4.12 11.57 4.20
N TYR A 116 3.70 12.71 3.65
CA TYR A 116 4.02 13.10 2.27
C TYR A 116 5.53 13.13 2.02
N ASP A 117 6.30 13.66 2.97
CA ASP A 117 7.76 13.70 2.85
C ASP A 117 8.36 12.28 2.82
N TYR A 118 7.75 11.31 3.50
CA TYR A 118 8.21 9.92 3.48
C TYR A 118 7.97 9.28 2.11
N ILE A 119 6.74 9.36 1.59
CA ILE A 119 6.39 8.72 0.31
C ILE A 119 7.09 9.38 -0.89
N CYS A 120 7.38 10.68 -0.81
CA CYS A 120 8.11 11.40 -1.85
C CYS A 120 9.63 11.24 -1.75
N HIS A 121 10.16 10.61 -0.69
CA HIS A 121 11.60 10.46 -0.53
C HIS A 121 12.17 9.33 -1.40
N PRO A 122 13.12 9.62 -2.31
CA PRO A 122 13.57 8.67 -3.34
C PRO A 122 14.33 7.46 -2.79
N TYR A 123 14.78 7.51 -1.54
CA TYR A 123 15.49 6.41 -0.87
C TYR A 123 14.64 5.63 0.12
N LEU A 124 13.45 6.14 0.50
CA LEU A 124 12.58 5.48 1.49
C LEU A 124 11.43 4.73 0.83
N VAL A 125 11.02 5.15 -0.37
CA VAL A 125 9.96 4.53 -1.14
C VAL A 125 10.42 4.27 -2.56
N SER A 126 10.05 3.11 -3.08
CA SER A 126 10.25 2.71 -4.47
C SER A 126 9.02 2.00 -5.03
N ASP A 127 9.03 1.77 -6.34
CA ASP A 127 8.08 0.88 -7.02
C ASP A 127 6.60 1.20 -6.76
N ILE A 128 6.23 2.45 -7.02
CA ILE A 128 4.84 2.90 -6.97
C ILE A 128 4.12 2.50 -8.26
N TRP A 129 3.15 1.59 -8.17
CA TRP A 129 2.43 1.01 -9.31
C TRP A 129 0.92 0.99 -9.11
N ALA A 130 0.19 1.51 -10.10
CA ALA A 130 -1.26 1.42 -10.16
C ALA A 130 -1.69 0.41 -11.23
N ILE A 131 -2.69 -0.42 -10.92
CA ILE A 131 -3.39 -1.23 -11.92
C ILE A 131 -4.54 -0.37 -12.46
N LYS A 132 -4.61 -0.24 -13.78
CA LYS A 132 -5.63 0.57 -14.47
C LYS A 132 -6.82 -0.24 -14.96
N SER A 133 -6.58 -1.49 -15.35
CA SER A 133 -7.64 -2.38 -15.84
C SER A 133 -7.33 -3.84 -15.55
N VAL A 134 -8.39 -4.62 -15.36
CA VAL A 134 -8.35 -6.06 -15.09
C VAL A 134 -9.40 -6.71 -15.99
N ASP A 135 -9.05 -7.86 -16.54
CA ASP A 135 -9.93 -8.62 -17.42
C ASP A 135 -11.28 -8.88 -16.74
N GLY A 136 -12.37 -8.64 -17.47
CA GLY A 136 -13.73 -8.87 -16.98
C GLY A 136 -14.19 -8.01 -15.80
N LYS A 137 -13.49 -6.92 -15.43
CA LYS A 137 -13.89 -6.02 -14.34
C LYS A 137 -13.84 -4.56 -14.74
N ASP A 138 -14.95 -3.86 -14.48
CA ASP A 138 -14.98 -2.40 -14.50
C ASP A 138 -14.24 -1.86 -13.27
N PHE A 139 -13.29 -0.95 -13.49
CA PHE A 139 -12.65 -0.22 -12.39
C PHE A 139 -13.61 0.86 -11.87
N PRO A 140 -13.73 1.05 -10.53
CA PRO A 140 -14.52 2.13 -9.99
C PRO A 140 -13.88 3.47 -10.37
N THR A 141 -14.50 4.19 -11.30
CA THR A 141 -14.11 5.55 -11.74
C THR A 141 -14.71 6.65 -10.85
N ALA A 142 -15.34 6.28 -9.73
CA ALA A 142 -15.94 7.23 -8.79
C ALA A 142 -15.57 6.86 -7.36
N THR A 143 -14.67 7.63 -6.75
CA THR A 143 -14.43 7.57 -5.31
C THR A 143 -15.62 8.18 -4.56
N LYS A 144 -16.13 7.42 -3.59
CA LYS A 144 -16.80 7.98 -2.42
C LYS A 144 -15.82 8.99 -1.82
N LYS A 145 -16.20 10.28 -1.80
CA LYS A 145 -15.57 11.22 -0.88
C LYS A 145 -15.72 10.63 0.52
N ILE A 146 -14.60 10.36 1.18
CA ILE A 146 -14.55 10.20 2.63
C ILE A 146 -14.52 11.61 3.21
#